data_AF-A0A2J7VIY9-F1
#
_entry.id   AF-A0A2J7VIY9-F1
#
_cell.length_a   1.000
_cell.length_b   1.000
_cell.length_c   1.000
_cell.angle_alpha   90.00
_cell.angle_beta   90.00
_cell.angle_gamma   90.00
#
_symmetry.space_group_name_H-M   'P 1'
#
loop_
_entity.id
_entity.type
_entity.pdbx_description
1 polymer ?
#
loop_
_entity_poly.entity_id
_entity_poly.type
_entity_poly.pdbx_seq_one_letter_code
_entity_poly.pdbx_strand_id
1 'polypeptide(L)'
;MSRASDKPSTTWAPSTATVGGKPTWTLARDSAQNLPLMLQCCEAELRNMADHGVVAAPFYFERVAILLRKAKRYKEEVEMCERYAGAIEQYYQETSSLEQADVRQSPWYRELPARLAKARALLSTSG
;
A
#
# COMPACT_ATOMS: atom_id res chain seq x y z
N MET A 1 -39.42 -25.25 1.24
CA MET A 1 -38.88 -24.41 2.34
C MET A 1 -37.48 -23.98 1.92
N SER A 2 -37.35 -22.77 1.41
CA SER A 2 -36.13 -22.28 0.77
C SER A 2 -35.13 -21.72 1.78
N ARG A 3 -33.90 -22.26 1.68
CA ARG A 3 -32.56 -21.71 1.97
C ARG A 3 -32.40 -20.85 3.21
N ALA A 4 -31.59 -21.37 4.14
CA ALA A 4 -30.92 -20.61 5.17
C ALA A 4 -30.26 -19.36 4.56
N SER A 5 -30.63 -18.19 5.09
CA SER A 5 -29.87 -16.97 4.91
C SER A 5 -28.59 -17.08 5.72
N ASP A 6 -27.53 -17.60 5.12
CA ASP A 6 -26.18 -17.34 5.60
C ASP A 6 -25.90 -15.84 5.41
N LYS A 7 -25.99 -15.10 6.51
CA LYS A 7 -25.47 -13.73 6.58
C LYS A 7 -23.95 -13.85 6.42
N PRO A 8 -23.29 -13.09 5.53
CA PRO A 8 -21.83 -13.07 5.52
C PRO A 8 -21.36 -12.59 6.89
N SER A 9 -20.62 -13.45 7.58
CA SER A 9 -19.96 -13.12 8.83
C SER A 9 -19.02 -11.95 8.58
N THR A 10 -19.15 -10.88 9.37
CA THR A 10 -18.18 -9.78 9.43
C THR A 10 -16.86 -10.33 9.98
N THR A 11 -16.11 -10.98 9.11
CA THR A 11 -14.73 -11.40 9.33
C THR A 11 -13.88 -10.37 8.63
N TRP A 12 -13.12 -9.57 9.39
CA TRP A 12 -11.99 -8.82 8.85
C TRP A 12 -11.12 -9.80 8.04
N ALA A 13 -11.20 -9.73 6.71
CA ALA A 13 -10.34 -10.52 5.85
C ALA A 13 -9.01 -9.77 5.74
N PRO A 14 -7.89 -10.31 6.27
CA PRO A 14 -6.59 -9.72 5.98
C PRO A 14 -6.35 -9.76 4.47
N SER A 15 -5.56 -8.82 3.95
CA SER A 15 -5.14 -8.82 2.55
C SER A 15 -4.67 -10.20 2.12
N THR A 16 -5.26 -10.71 1.03
CA THR A 16 -4.91 -11.99 0.41
C THR A 16 -3.79 -11.85 -0.62
N ALA A 17 -3.14 -10.67 -0.68
CA ALA A 17 -2.04 -10.42 -1.59
C ALA A 17 -0.90 -11.42 -1.39
N THR A 18 -0.37 -11.97 -2.50
CA THR A 18 0.75 -12.90 -2.47
C THR A 18 1.84 -12.51 -3.46
N VAL A 19 3.08 -12.84 -3.11
CA VAL A 19 4.24 -12.76 -4.01
C VAL A 19 4.90 -14.14 -4.03
N GLY A 20 4.99 -14.75 -5.21
CA GLY A 20 5.53 -16.11 -5.34
C GLY A 20 4.78 -17.16 -4.53
N GLY A 21 3.45 -17.01 -4.39
CA GLY A 21 2.60 -17.92 -3.61
C GLY A 21 2.67 -17.74 -2.09
N LYS A 22 3.43 -16.76 -1.59
CA LYS A 22 3.52 -16.44 -0.15
C LYS A 22 2.74 -15.17 0.18
N PRO A 23 1.94 -15.14 1.25
CA PRO A 23 1.27 -13.91 1.69
C PRO A 23 2.26 -12.77 1.94
N THR A 24 1.94 -11.57 1.50
CA THR A 24 2.82 -10.38 1.61
C THR A 24 3.31 -10.15 3.05
N TRP A 25 2.44 -10.37 4.05
CA TRP A 25 2.76 -10.14 5.46
C TRP A 25 3.84 -11.09 6.00
N THR A 26 3.98 -12.29 5.42
CA THR A 26 5.06 -13.22 5.80
C THR A 26 6.42 -12.73 5.30
N LEU A 27 6.45 -12.02 4.18
CA LEU A 27 7.66 -11.50 3.54
C LEU A 27 8.15 -10.20 4.19
N ALA A 28 7.23 -9.43 4.79
CA ALA A 28 7.52 -8.20 5.51
C ALA A 28 8.54 -8.41 6.64
N ARG A 29 8.40 -9.47 7.43
CA ARG A 29 9.23 -9.68 8.63
C ARG A 29 10.70 -9.93 8.29
N ASP A 30 10.95 -10.78 7.30
CA ASP A 30 12.29 -11.33 7.06
C ASP A 30 13.01 -10.59 5.92
N SER A 31 12.30 -9.74 5.15
CA SER A 31 12.86 -9.11 3.95
C SER A 31 12.47 -7.64 3.77
N ALA A 32 12.10 -6.94 4.85
CA ALA A 32 11.74 -5.51 4.84
C ALA A 32 12.79 -4.59 4.18
N GLN A 33 14.05 -5.03 4.07
CA GLN A 33 15.17 -4.27 3.48
C GLN A 33 15.43 -4.62 2.01
N ASN A 34 14.73 -5.61 1.45
CA ASN A 34 14.88 -6.04 0.07
C ASN A 34 13.97 -5.20 -0.83
N LEU A 35 14.53 -4.17 -1.48
CA LEU A 35 13.77 -3.25 -2.32
C LEU A 35 13.01 -3.95 -3.47
N PRO A 36 13.63 -4.82 -4.28
CA PRO A 36 12.90 -5.59 -5.30
C PRO A 36 11.68 -6.34 -4.75
N LEU A 37 11.83 -7.00 -3.60
CA LEU A 37 10.73 -7.76 -3.00
C LEU A 37 9.62 -6.83 -2.45
N MET A 38 9.99 -5.71 -1.83
CA MET A 38 8.99 -4.74 -1.35
C MET A 38 8.22 -4.09 -2.50
N LEU A 39 8.87 -3.85 -3.64
CA LEU A 39 8.19 -3.40 -4.87
C LEU A 39 7.17 -4.44 -5.35
N GLN A 40 7.54 -5.73 -5.36
CA GLN A 40 6.61 -6.81 -5.70
C GLN A 40 5.42 -6.87 -4.72
N CYS A 41 5.64 -6.63 -3.43
CA CYS A 41 4.54 -6.53 -2.46
C CYS A 41 3.62 -5.34 -2.76
N CYS A 42 4.16 -4.16 -3.10
CA CYS A 42 3.34 -3.01 -3.50
C CYS A 42 2.43 -3.34 -4.69
N GLU A 43 2.96 -4.00 -5.72
CA GLU A 43 2.16 -4.43 -6.89
C GLU A 43 1.07 -5.44 -6.49
N ALA A 44 1.41 -6.41 -5.64
CA ALA A 44 0.47 -7.41 -5.18
C ALA A 44 -0.67 -6.80 -4.36
N GLU A 45 -0.38 -5.82 -3.49
CA GLU A 45 -1.40 -5.11 -2.70
C GLU A 45 -2.31 -4.25 -3.59
N LEU A 46 -1.77 -3.50 -4.57
CA LEU A 46 -2.60 -2.73 -5.50
C LEU A 46 -3.51 -3.63 -6.34
N ARG A 47 -2.99 -4.77 -6.81
CA ARG A 47 -3.79 -5.75 -7.54
C ARG A 47 -4.88 -6.35 -6.66
N ASN A 48 -4.54 -6.74 -5.43
CA ASN A 48 -5.51 -7.26 -4.47
C ASN A 48 -6.61 -6.25 -4.15
N MET A 49 -6.27 -4.96 -4.07
CA MET A 49 -7.23 -3.88 -3.90
C MET A 49 -8.18 -3.76 -5.09
N ALA A 50 -7.66 -3.83 -6.32
CA ALA A 50 -8.48 -3.79 -7.53
C ALA A 50 -9.39 -5.04 -7.67
N ASP A 51 -8.87 -6.22 -7.38
CA ASP A 51 -9.56 -7.49 -7.60
C ASP A 51 -10.58 -7.83 -6.50
N HIS A 52 -10.31 -7.40 -5.26
CA HIS A 52 -11.06 -7.83 -4.08
C HIS A 52 -11.64 -6.69 -3.25
N GLY A 53 -11.37 -5.42 -3.60
CA GLY A 53 -11.84 -4.27 -2.84
C GLY A 53 -11.23 -4.20 -1.43
N VAL A 54 -10.05 -4.79 -1.22
CA VAL A 54 -9.34 -4.70 0.06
C VAL A 54 -8.25 -3.64 -0.04
N VAL A 55 -8.38 -2.56 0.74
CA VAL A 55 -7.50 -1.40 0.63
C VAL A 55 -6.03 -1.80 0.81
N ALA A 56 -5.17 -1.33 -0.09
CA ALA A 56 -3.76 -1.66 -0.10
C ALA A 56 -3.08 -1.22 1.22
N ALA A 57 -2.33 -2.13 1.85
CA ALA A 57 -1.69 -1.83 3.13
C ALA A 57 -0.51 -0.83 2.96
N PRO A 58 -0.43 0.25 3.76
CA PRO A 58 0.60 1.29 3.61
C PRO A 58 2.03 0.81 3.88
N PHE A 59 2.20 -0.25 4.68
CA PHE A 59 3.49 -0.72 5.16
C PHE A 59 4.52 -0.93 4.02
N TYR A 60 4.14 -1.63 2.94
CA TYR A 60 5.11 -1.94 1.88
C TYR A 60 5.55 -0.69 1.12
N PHE A 61 4.63 0.25 0.87
CA PHE A 61 4.92 1.52 0.23
C PHE A 61 5.83 2.39 1.09
N GLU A 62 5.61 2.41 2.41
CA GLU A 62 6.51 3.04 3.36
C GLU A 62 7.93 2.47 3.26
N ARG A 63 8.05 1.13 3.26
CA ARG A 63 9.35 0.45 3.15
C ARG A 63 10.05 0.77 1.83
N VAL A 64 9.34 0.71 0.70
CA VAL A 64 9.88 1.07 -0.61
C VAL A 64 10.38 2.51 -0.61
N ALA A 65 9.58 3.47 -0.14
CA ALA A 65 9.97 4.87 -0.09
C ALA A 65 11.23 5.07 0.79
N ILE A 66 11.39 4.31 1.90
CA ILE A 66 12.57 4.42 2.77
C ILE A 66 13.82 3.91 2.04
N LEU A 67 13.70 2.78 1.36
CA LEU A 67 14.80 2.15 0.63
C LEU A 67 15.24 2.99 -0.58
N LEU A 68 14.30 3.54 -1.33
CA LEU A 68 14.59 4.45 -2.46
C LEU A 68 15.33 5.71 -2.00
N ARG A 69 14.87 6.33 -0.90
CA ARG A 69 15.55 7.48 -0.30
C ARG A 69 16.98 7.17 0.12
N LYS A 70 17.21 6.03 0.79
CA LYS A 70 18.56 5.58 1.18
C LYS A 70 19.47 5.37 -0.03
N ALA A 71 18.92 4.88 -1.14
CA ALA A 71 19.62 4.70 -2.40
C ALA A 71 19.74 6.00 -3.23
N LYS A 72 19.26 7.15 -2.72
CA LYS A 72 19.17 8.44 -3.43
C LYS A 72 18.38 8.38 -4.74
N ARG A 73 17.47 7.40 -4.87
CA ARG A 73 16.58 7.21 -6.02
C ARG A 73 15.32 8.07 -5.84
N TYR A 74 15.51 9.39 -5.75
CA TYR A 74 14.44 10.31 -5.35
C TYR A 74 13.29 10.39 -6.36
N LYS A 75 13.59 10.25 -7.66
CA LYS A 75 12.56 10.21 -8.70
C LYS A 75 11.58 9.06 -8.46
N GLU A 76 12.11 7.88 -8.21
CA GLU A 76 11.29 6.68 -7.95
C GLU A 76 10.57 6.76 -6.60
N GLU A 77 11.16 7.42 -5.59
CA GLU A 77 10.46 7.68 -4.32
C GLU A 77 9.21 8.53 -4.56
N VAL A 78 9.34 9.60 -5.37
CA VAL A 78 8.20 10.46 -5.74
C VAL A 78 7.14 9.67 -6.49
N GLU A 79 7.53 8.94 -7.54
CA GLU A 79 6.60 8.14 -8.36
C GLU A 79 5.83 7.11 -7.52
N MET A 80 6.51 6.40 -6.60
CA MET A 80 5.86 5.42 -5.72
C MET A 80 4.88 6.07 -4.74
N CYS A 81 5.27 7.18 -4.12
CA CYS A 81 4.40 7.90 -3.19
C CYS A 81 3.17 8.49 -3.88
N GLU A 82 3.32 9.07 -5.08
CA GLU A 82 2.21 9.60 -5.87
C GLU A 82 1.26 8.49 -6.33
N ARG A 83 1.81 7.39 -6.83
CA ARG A 83 1.01 6.24 -7.27
C ARG A 83 0.16 5.67 -6.14
N TYR A 84 0.74 5.53 -4.95
CA TYR A 84 -0.01 5.05 -3.79
C TYR A 84 -1.08 6.06 -3.35
N ALA A 85 -0.73 7.35 -3.23
CA ALA A 85 -1.68 8.39 -2.86
C ALA A 85 -2.91 8.41 -3.80
N GLY A 86 -2.67 8.38 -5.11
CA GLY A 86 -3.73 8.38 -6.11
C GLY A 86 -4.61 7.12 -6.04
N ALA A 87 -4.01 5.94 -5.86
CA ALA A 87 -4.77 4.69 -5.74
C ALA A 87 -5.67 4.66 -4.51
N ILE A 88 -5.19 5.19 -3.37
CA ILE A 88 -5.98 5.29 -2.14
C ILE A 88 -7.08 6.34 -2.27
N GLU A 89 -6.77 7.51 -2.82
CA GLU A 89 -7.78 8.54 -3.06
C GLU A 89 -8.91 8.03 -3.96
N GLN A 90 -8.57 7.36 -5.07
CA GLN A 90 -9.55 6.75 -5.95
C GLN A 90 -10.41 5.70 -5.22
N TYR A 91 -9.78 4.79 -4.47
CA TYR A 91 -10.50 3.76 -3.71
C TYR A 91 -11.56 4.37 -2.77
N TYR A 92 -11.22 5.45 -2.04
CA TYR A 92 -12.16 6.10 -1.13
C TYR A 92 -13.18 7.02 -1.81
N GLN A 93 -12.94 7.46 -3.05
CA GLN A 93 -13.96 8.15 -3.85
C GLN A 93 -15.03 7.17 -4.37
N GLU A 94 -14.62 5.94 -4.69
CA GLU A 94 -15.49 4.90 -5.25
C GLU A 94 -16.20 4.06 -4.16
N THR A 95 -15.70 4.09 -2.93
CA THR A 95 -16.21 3.27 -1.82
C THR A 95 -17.04 4.08 -0.83
N SER A 96 -18.30 3.65 -0.60
CA SER A 96 -19.26 4.34 0.29
C SER A 96 -19.35 3.76 1.71
N SER A 97 -18.74 2.59 1.98
CA SER A 97 -18.73 1.93 3.30
C SER A 97 -17.32 1.53 3.70
N LEU A 98 -16.92 1.86 4.93
CA LEU A 98 -15.62 1.48 5.50
C LEU A 98 -15.77 0.20 6.33
N GLU A 99 -15.82 -0.95 5.65
CA GLU A 99 -15.76 -2.24 6.35
C GLU A 99 -14.35 -2.54 6.90
N GLN A 100 -13.34 -1.82 6.40
CA GLN A 100 -11.93 -1.93 6.78
C GLN A 100 -11.45 -0.64 7.45
N ALA A 101 -10.33 -0.74 8.17
CA ALA A 101 -9.71 0.41 8.82
C ALA A 101 -9.32 1.46 7.77
N ASP A 102 -9.60 2.73 8.06
CA ASP A 102 -9.25 3.83 7.16
C ASP A 102 -7.72 4.03 7.14
N VAL A 103 -7.06 3.59 6.06
CA VAL A 103 -5.59 3.69 5.94
C VAL A 103 -5.11 5.14 5.90
N ARG A 104 -5.99 6.10 5.58
CA ARG A 104 -5.67 7.53 5.62
C ARG A 104 -5.44 8.03 7.05
N GLN A 105 -5.92 7.29 8.05
CA GLN A 105 -5.67 7.56 9.46
C GLN A 105 -4.35 6.96 9.96
N SER A 106 -3.65 6.15 9.14
CA SER A 106 -2.35 5.61 9.51
C SER A 106 -1.30 6.72 9.63
N PRO A 107 -0.33 6.61 10.57
CA PRO A 107 0.72 7.61 10.73
C PRO A 107 1.45 7.91 9.43
N TRP A 108 1.81 6.86 8.68
CA TRP A 108 2.56 7.03 7.45
C TRP A 108 1.75 7.73 6.34
N TYR A 109 0.46 7.40 6.17
CA TYR A 109 -0.36 8.10 5.17
C TYR A 109 -0.48 9.60 5.48
N ARG A 110 -0.63 9.96 6.75
CA ARG A 110 -0.66 11.36 7.19
C ARG A 110 0.65 12.10 6.92
N GLU A 111 1.78 11.39 6.94
CA GLU A 111 3.10 11.95 6.64
C GLU A 111 3.45 11.96 5.15
N LEU A 112 2.67 11.28 4.30
CA LEU A 112 2.91 11.16 2.87
C LEU A 112 3.10 12.51 2.16
N PRO A 113 2.32 13.57 2.43
CA PRO A 113 2.54 14.89 1.83
C PRO A 113 3.90 15.50 2.18
N ALA A 114 4.31 15.43 3.45
CA ALA A 114 5.60 15.95 3.91
C ALA A 114 6.76 15.17 3.26
N ARG A 115 6.58 13.86 3.12
CA ARG A 115 7.55 12.99 2.48
C ARG A 115 7.72 13.28 0.99
N LEU A 116 6.61 13.46 0.27
CA LEU A 116 6.60 13.89 -1.14
C LEU A 116 7.30 15.24 -1.30
N ALA A 117 6.96 16.24 -0.48
CA ALA A 117 7.61 17.55 -0.51
C ALA A 117 9.14 17.43 -0.35
N LYS A 118 9.59 16.61 0.61
CA LYS A 118 11.02 16.39 0.83
C LYS A 118 11.69 15.63 -0.32
N ALA A 119 11.03 14.60 -0.86
CA ALA A 119 11.57 13.81 -1.99
C ALA A 119 11.72 14.68 -3.24
N ARG A 120 10.71 15.49 -3.56
CA ARG A 120 10.74 16.47 -4.67
C ARG A 120 11.85 17.50 -4.49
N ALA A 121 12.00 18.06 -3.29
CA ALA A 121 13.10 18.99 -2.99
C ALA A 121 14.47 18.35 -3.22
N LEU A 122 14.67 17.10 -2.75
CA LEU A 122 15.92 16.37 -2.97
C LEU A 122 16.16 16.06 -4.45
N LEU A 123 15.12 15.72 -5.21
CA LEU A 123 15.21 15.49 -6.65
C LEU A 123 15.67 16.77 -7.37
N SER A 124 15.10 17.92 -7.03
CA SER A 124 15.46 19.22 -7.62
C SER A 124 16.88 19.67 -7.30
N THR A 125 17.44 19.27 -6.15
CA THR A 125 18.82 19.63 -5.75
C THR A 125 19.88 18.60 -6.14
N SER A 126 19.49 17.47 -6.73
CA SER A 126 20.40 16.36 -7.09
C SER A 126 20.70 16.28 -8.59
N GLY A 127 20.21 17.24 -9.39
CA GLY A 127 20.58 17.45 -10.79
C GLY A 127 21.64 18.54 -10.92
#